data_AF-A0A8D8CN36-F1
#
_entry.id   AF-A0A8D8CN36-F1
#
_cell.length_a   1.000
_cell.length_b   1.000
_cell.length_c   1.000
_cell.angle_alpha   90.00
_cell.angle_beta   90.00
_cell.angle_gamma   90.00
#
_symmetry.space_group_name_H-M   'P 1'
#
loop_
_entity.id
_entity.type
_entity.pdbx_description
1 polymer ?
#
loop_
_entity_poly.entity_id
_entity_poly.type
_entity_poly.pdbx_seq_one_letter_code
_entity_poly.pdbx_strand_id
1 'polypeptide(L)'
;MNTAKNHRPENPFWVVELQGEEDARKLASRSMSLRCIFELWSHTNLLGAFHDQLNGYIKSNMATLGPWFREDRSFKVTVETYNKHFSQAEKVAKIETLHYLPVTGPVNLKTPDVHFWYIEFWGLDPMNVPEAPLDVLFGRWVADGRRDMINEISLKKRKFIGNTSMDPQLSLLMANQGLVRQGDLVLDPFVGSGSLLVAAAKFGAYVLGSDIDYMTVHGKSKPTRVNQKVREADENIYAN
;
A
#
# COMPACT_ATOMS: atom_id res chain seq x y z
N MET A 1 0.05 0.41 -18.61
CA MET A 1 1.18 0.57 -17.65
C MET A 1 2.40 0.06 -18.37
N ASN A 2 3.33 0.94 -18.73
CA ASN A 2 4.60 0.54 -19.33
C ASN A 2 5.64 0.42 -18.22
N THR A 3 6.34 -0.70 -18.19
CA THR A 3 7.46 -0.93 -17.26
C THR A 3 8.77 -0.56 -17.93
N ALA A 4 9.68 0.08 -17.20
CA ALA A 4 11.01 0.37 -17.70
C ALA A 4 11.76 -0.93 -18.07
N LYS A 5 12.57 -0.89 -19.14
CA LYS A 5 13.31 -2.07 -19.65
C LYS A 5 14.30 -2.67 -18.65
N ASN A 6 14.73 -1.88 -17.67
CA ASN A 6 15.67 -2.25 -16.61
C ASN A 6 14.99 -2.57 -15.28
N HIS A 7 13.67 -2.85 -15.29
CA HIS A 7 12.96 -3.20 -14.07
C HIS A 7 13.51 -4.48 -13.44
N ARG A 8 13.85 -4.38 -12.15
CA ARG A 8 14.26 -5.49 -11.29
C ARG A 8 13.08 -5.88 -10.40
N PRO A 9 12.41 -7.02 -10.63
CA PRO A 9 11.21 -7.41 -9.87
C PRO A 9 11.46 -7.62 -8.38
N GLU A 10 12.71 -7.86 -7.99
CA GLU A 10 13.15 -7.96 -6.59
C GLU A 10 13.26 -6.61 -5.88
N ASN A 11 13.32 -5.50 -6.62
CA ASN A 11 13.40 -4.17 -6.02
C ASN A 11 12.04 -3.77 -5.44
N PRO A 12 12.00 -3.15 -4.24
CA PRO A 12 10.75 -2.71 -3.62
C PRO A 12 10.11 -1.51 -4.33
N PHE A 13 10.81 -0.92 -5.31
CA PHE A 13 10.36 0.21 -6.10
C PHE A 13 10.08 -0.22 -7.53
N TRP A 14 8.91 0.17 -8.03
CA TRP A 14 8.49 -0.10 -9.40
C TRP A 14 8.16 1.21 -10.11
N VAL A 15 9.05 1.61 -11.03
CA VAL A 15 8.86 2.82 -11.84
C VAL A 15 8.03 2.47 -13.07
N VAL A 16 6.93 3.21 -13.26
CA VAL A 16 5.97 3.00 -14.34
C VAL A 16 5.44 4.31 -14.88
N GLU A 17 4.99 4.27 -16.12
CA GLU A 17 4.28 5.37 -16.77
C GLU A 17 2.77 5.17 -16.69
N LEU A 18 2.07 6.21 -16.24
CA LEU A 18 0.61 6.31 -16.14
C LEU A 18 0.14 7.57 -16.88
N GLN A 19 -1.12 7.58 -17.35
CA GLN A 19 -1.66 8.71 -18.11
C GLN A 19 -2.00 9.93 -17.22
N GLY A 20 -2.14 9.71 -15.91
CA GLY A 20 -2.39 10.78 -14.96
C GLY A 20 -2.58 10.28 -13.53
N GLU A 21 -2.80 11.23 -12.61
CA GLU A 21 -2.95 10.96 -11.19
C GLU A 21 -4.19 10.10 -10.87
N GLU A 22 -5.28 10.27 -11.63
CA GLU A 22 -6.50 9.47 -11.44
C GLU A 22 -6.26 7.97 -11.64
N ASP A 23 -5.44 7.59 -12.61
CA ASP A 23 -5.11 6.19 -12.87
C ASP A 23 -4.26 5.60 -11.76
N ALA A 24 -3.34 6.38 -11.20
CA ALA A 24 -2.59 6.00 -10.00
C ALA A 24 -3.54 5.76 -8.82
N ARG A 25 -4.49 6.67 -8.57
CA ARG A 25 -5.49 6.52 -7.51
C ARG A 25 -6.40 5.31 -7.73
N LYS A 26 -6.86 5.07 -8.97
CA LYS A 26 -7.64 3.89 -9.35
C LYS A 26 -6.86 2.60 -9.10
N LEU A 27 -5.59 2.54 -9.52
CA LEU A 27 -4.71 1.40 -9.27
C LEU A 27 -4.53 1.16 -7.76
N ALA A 28 -4.23 2.22 -7.00
CA ALA A 28 -3.99 2.12 -5.57
C ALA A 28 -5.24 1.67 -4.79
N SER A 29 -6.43 2.10 -5.23
CA SER A 29 -7.73 1.83 -4.58
C SER A 29 -8.09 0.34 -4.45
N ARG A 30 -7.39 -0.54 -5.17
CA ARG A 30 -7.56 -2.00 -5.11
C ARG A 30 -6.25 -2.75 -4.85
N SER A 31 -5.14 -2.07 -4.58
CA SER A 31 -3.84 -2.73 -4.47
C SER A 31 -3.47 -3.00 -3.01
N MET A 32 -3.58 -4.26 -2.57
CA MET A 32 -3.21 -4.65 -1.20
C MET A 32 -1.70 -4.84 -1.01
N SER A 33 -0.97 -5.22 -2.05
CA SER A 33 0.50 -5.40 -1.95
C SER A 33 1.27 -4.09 -2.11
N LEU A 34 0.63 -3.07 -2.67
CA LEU A 34 1.19 -1.73 -2.83
C LEU A 34 1.23 -1.01 -1.48
N ARG A 35 2.34 -0.33 -1.18
CA ARG A 35 2.42 0.57 -0.01
C ARG A 35 1.81 1.93 -0.36
N CYS A 36 2.36 2.59 -1.37
CA CYS A 36 1.96 3.91 -1.83
C CYS A 36 2.50 4.16 -3.25
N ILE A 37 1.98 5.19 -3.91
CA ILE A 37 2.42 5.69 -5.22
C ILE A 37 2.92 7.11 -5.07
N PHE A 38 4.00 7.40 -5.75
CA PHE A 38 4.59 8.73 -5.87
C PHE A 38 4.58 9.19 -7.33
N GLU A 39 4.29 10.46 -7.55
CA GLU A 39 4.69 11.16 -8.76
C GLU A 39 6.21 11.39 -8.67
N LEU A 40 6.96 10.65 -9.49
CA LEU A 40 8.42 10.64 -9.45
C LEU A 40 9.00 11.87 -10.16
N TRP A 41 9.85 12.63 -9.47
CA TRP A 41 10.48 13.84 -10.01
C TRP A 41 11.99 13.65 -10.24
N SER A 42 12.64 12.81 -9.45
CA SER A 42 14.05 12.45 -9.63
C SER A 42 14.30 11.04 -9.13
N HIS A 43 15.10 10.28 -9.89
CA HIS A 43 15.61 8.96 -9.50
C HIS A 43 17.02 8.82 -10.08
N THR A 44 18.00 8.59 -9.21
CA THR A 44 19.40 8.41 -9.62
C THR A 44 20.13 7.44 -8.71
N ASN A 45 21.14 6.77 -9.27
CA ASN A 45 22.14 6.00 -8.55
C ASN A 45 23.43 6.80 -8.29
N LEU A 46 23.50 8.06 -8.77
CA LEU A 46 24.65 8.95 -8.60
C LEU A 46 24.29 10.07 -7.62
N LEU A 47 24.62 9.85 -6.34
CA LEU A 47 24.23 10.74 -5.24
C LEU A 47 24.69 12.20 -5.44
N GLY A 48 25.90 12.40 -5.98
CA GLY A 48 26.44 13.73 -6.24
C GLY A 48 25.64 14.54 -7.28
N ALA A 49 24.90 13.87 -8.17
CA ALA A 49 24.07 14.51 -9.19
C ALA A 49 22.59 14.66 -8.78
N PHE A 50 22.17 14.05 -7.66
CA PHE A 50 20.77 14.01 -7.26
C PHE A 50 20.14 15.41 -7.11
N HIS A 51 20.83 16.30 -6.39
CA HIS A 51 20.32 17.63 -6.12
C HIS A 51 20.21 18.49 -7.38
N ASP A 52 21.23 18.42 -8.26
CA ASP A 52 21.23 19.13 -9.54
C ASP A 52 20.12 18.62 -10.47
N GLN A 53 19.93 17.30 -10.53
CA GLN A 53 18.86 16.70 -11.33
C GLN A 53 17.47 17.10 -10.83
N LEU A 54 17.24 17.01 -9.51
CA LEU A 54 15.94 17.39 -8.94
C LEU A 54 15.67 18.88 -9.14
N ASN A 55 16.64 19.75 -8.89
CA ASN A 55 16.51 21.18 -9.09
C ASN A 55 16.26 21.53 -10.56
N GLY A 56 17.01 20.90 -11.48
CA GLY A 56 16.83 21.07 -12.92
C GLY A 56 15.46 20.61 -13.40
N TYR A 57 14.97 19.47 -12.89
CA TYR A 57 13.63 18.96 -13.20
C TYR A 57 12.55 19.93 -12.72
N ILE A 58 12.65 20.41 -11.47
CA ILE A 58 11.67 21.37 -10.91
C ILE A 58 11.64 22.64 -11.74
N LYS A 59 12.79 23.25 -12.02
CA LYS A 59 12.90 24.48 -12.83
C LYS A 59 12.28 24.31 -14.22
N SER A 60 12.54 23.19 -14.88
CA SER A 60 12.04 22.90 -16.23
C SER A 60 10.53 22.63 -16.26
N ASN A 61 9.94 22.22 -15.13
CA ASN A 61 8.53 21.83 -15.03
C ASN A 61 7.70 22.75 -14.12
N MET A 62 8.19 23.96 -13.80
CA MET A 62 7.53 24.89 -12.87
C MET A 62 6.09 25.25 -13.26
N ALA A 63 5.77 25.29 -14.56
CA ALA A 63 4.41 25.55 -15.02
C ALA A 63 3.40 24.51 -14.51
N THR A 64 3.83 23.24 -14.44
CA THR A 64 3.00 22.12 -13.98
C THR A 64 3.13 21.89 -12.48
N LEU A 65 4.32 22.08 -11.91
CA LEU A 65 4.59 21.80 -10.50
C LEU A 65 4.27 22.97 -9.55
N GLY A 66 4.21 24.20 -10.07
CA GLY A 66 3.93 25.43 -9.31
C GLY A 66 2.76 25.34 -8.32
N PRO A 67 1.62 24.71 -8.68
CA PRO A 67 0.50 24.51 -7.75
C PRO A 67 0.85 23.76 -6.45
N TRP A 68 1.89 22.93 -6.43
CA TRP A 68 2.33 22.18 -5.26
C TRP A 68 3.21 22.99 -4.30
N PHE A 69 3.63 24.18 -4.72
CA PHE A 69 4.59 25.03 -3.99
C PHE A 69 3.97 26.31 -3.44
N ARG A 70 2.65 26.49 -3.57
CA ARG A 70 1.96 27.72 -3.18
C ARG A 70 2.01 27.97 -1.66
N GLU A 71 1.99 29.24 -1.30
CA GLU A 71 2.01 29.71 0.10
C GLU A 71 0.79 29.25 0.92
N ASP A 72 -0.35 29.06 0.27
CA ASP A 72 -1.61 28.62 0.90
C ASP A 72 -1.67 27.11 1.15
N ARG A 73 -0.65 26.35 0.73
CA ARG A 73 -0.59 24.89 0.90
C ARG A 73 0.43 24.49 1.94
N SER A 74 -0.03 23.75 2.94
CA SER A 74 0.86 23.15 3.91
C SER A 74 1.63 21.96 3.31
N PHE A 75 2.87 21.76 3.74
CA PHE A 75 3.69 20.67 3.23
C PHE A 75 4.41 19.88 4.32
N LYS A 76 4.87 18.69 3.92
CA LYS A 76 5.76 17.83 4.70
C LYS A 76 6.76 17.16 3.77
N VAL A 77 8.00 17.01 4.23
CA VAL A 77 8.99 16.13 3.61
C VAL A 77 9.19 14.92 4.52
N THR A 78 8.99 13.71 3.99
CA THR A 78 9.35 12.46 4.66
C THR A 78 10.65 11.93 4.09
N VAL A 79 11.58 11.58 4.98
CA VAL A 79 12.79 10.83 4.65
C VAL A 79 12.57 9.38 5.04
N GLU A 80 12.57 8.51 4.03
CA GLU A 80 12.42 7.06 4.17
C GLU A 80 13.66 6.35 3.65
N THR A 81 14.00 5.23 4.28
CA THR A 81 15.10 4.37 3.88
C THR A 81 14.61 2.95 3.73
N TYR A 82 15.17 2.22 2.76
CA TYR A 82 15.02 0.79 2.66
C TYR A 82 16.37 0.12 2.96
N ASN A 83 16.35 -0.90 3.83
CA ASN A 83 17.54 -1.63 4.28
C ASN A 83 18.60 -0.80 5.04
N LYS A 84 18.17 0.32 5.64
CA LYS A 84 18.96 1.12 6.59
C LYS A 84 18.03 1.82 7.56
N HIS A 85 18.53 2.15 8.75
CA HIS A 85 17.80 2.97 9.71
C HIS A 85 18.49 4.33 9.85
N PHE A 86 17.72 5.41 9.72
CA PHE A 86 18.18 6.76 10.03
C PHE A 86 17.59 7.25 11.35
N SER A 87 18.45 7.83 12.19
CA SER A 87 18.05 8.64 13.32
C SER A 87 17.25 9.87 12.87
N GLN A 88 16.53 10.48 13.81
CA GLN A 88 15.78 11.71 13.51
C GLN A 88 16.70 12.85 13.07
N ALA A 89 17.91 12.96 13.64
CA ALA A 89 18.89 13.97 13.25
C ALA A 89 19.37 13.79 11.81
N GLU A 90 19.65 12.55 11.39
CA GLU A 90 20.02 12.25 10.00
C GLU A 90 18.88 12.56 9.03
N LYS A 91 17.64 12.23 9.39
CA LYS A 91 16.47 12.59 8.58
C LYS A 91 16.34 14.11 8.41
N VAL A 92 16.53 14.88 9.48
CA VAL A 92 16.51 16.35 9.40
C VAL A 92 17.65 16.86 8.52
N ALA A 93 18.87 16.35 8.68
CA ALA A 93 20.00 16.74 7.84
C ALA A 93 19.73 16.52 6.34
N LYS A 94 19.05 15.43 5.97
CA LYS A 94 18.62 15.17 4.59
C LYS A 94 17.53 16.15 4.10
N ILE A 95 16.65 16.61 4.98
CA ILE A 95 15.65 17.62 4.63
C ILE A 95 16.33 18.97 4.39
N GLU A 96 17.32 19.35 5.19
CA GLU A 96 18.06 20.61 5.04
C GLU A 96 18.86 20.67 3.72
N THR A 97 19.28 19.53 3.16
CA THR A 97 19.91 19.53 1.83
C THR A 97 18.93 19.86 0.70
N LEU A 98 17.62 19.83 0.95
CA LEU A 98 16.55 20.14 0.00
C LEU A 98 16.07 21.61 0.08
N HIS A 99 16.84 22.51 0.71
CA HIS A 99 16.48 23.93 0.87
C HIS A 99 16.20 24.70 -0.44
N TYR A 100 16.63 24.17 -1.59
CA TYR A 100 16.35 24.75 -2.90
C TYR A 100 14.95 24.42 -3.44
N LEU A 101 14.18 23.56 -2.77
CA LEU A 101 12.79 23.34 -3.13
C LEU A 101 12.02 24.67 -3.00
N PRO A 102 11.24 25.08 -4.00
CA PRO A 102 10.56 26.38 -4.00
C PRO A 102 9.30 26.38 -3.10
N VAL A 103 9.32 25.67 -1.98
CA VAL A 103 8.21 25.58 -1.02
C VAL A 103 8.12 26.87 -0.20
N THR A 104 6.96 27.52 -0.22
CA THR A 104 6.73 28.77 0.54
C THR A 104 5.60 28.66 1.56
N GLY A 105 4.80 27.58 1.51
CA GLY A 105 3.72 27.35 2.46
C GLY A 105 4.17 26.80 3.82
N PRO A 106 3.24 26.67 4.79
CA PRO A 106 3.58 26.27 6.15
C PRO A 106 3.90 24.77 6.28
N VAL A 107 4.72 24.38 7.26
CA VAL A 107 5.00 22.97 7.56
C VAL A 107 3.87 22.36 8.38
N ASN A 108 3.28 21.24 7.92
CA ASN A 108 2.30 20.45 8.67
C ASN A 108 2.70 18.97 8.70
N LEU A 109 3.12 18.46 9.85
CA LEU A 109 3.63 17.10 9.99
C LEU A 109 2.54 16.01 10.09
N LYS A 110 1.28 16.40 10.33
CA LYS A 110 0.17 15.48 10.58
C LYS A 110 -0.72 15.31 9.34
N THR A 111 -1.19 16.42 8.77
CA THR A 111 -2.15 16.43 7.66
C THR A 111 -1.74 17.47 6.61
N PRO A 112 -0.60 17.29 5.94
CA PRO A 112 -0.14 18.23 4.91
C PRO A 112 -1.05 18.20 3.68
N ASP A 113 -1.16 19.33 2.98
CA ASP A 113 -1.78 19.39 1.67
C ASP A 113 -0.89 18.76 0.59
N VAL A 114 0.44 18.87 0.77
CA VAL A 114 1.44 18.30 -0.13
C VAL A 114 2.47 17.50 0.65
N HIS A 115 2.62 16.23 0.30
CA HIS A 115 3.56 15.34 0.98
C HIS A 115 4.66 14.89 0.03
N PHE A 116 5.87 15.40 0.24
CA PHE A 116 7.06 15.02 -0.49
C PHE A 116 7.79 13.87 0.19
N TRP A 117 8.40 13.01 -0.61
CA TRP A 117 9.17 11.87 -0.14
C TRP A 117 10.56 11.91 -0.75
N TYR A 118 11.55 11.82 0.13
CA TYR A 118 12.93 11.51 -0.19
C TYR A 118 13.21 10.08 0.28
N ILE A 119 13.60 9.21 -0.64
CA ILE A 119 13.74 7.78 -0.39
C ILE A 119 15.15 7.35 -0.77
N GLU A 120 15.84 6.66 0.13
CA GLU A 120 17.12 6.01 -0.19
C GLU A 120 17.02 4.49 -0.12
N PHE A 121 17.50 3.83 -1.18
CA PHE A 121 17.58 2.38 -1.28
C PHE A 121 19.00 1.90 -0.97
N TRP A 122 19.16 1.12 0.09
CA TRP A 122 20.46 0.60 0.54
C TRP A 122 20.61 -0.90 0.25
N GLY A 123 20.07 -1.35 -0.88
CA GLY A 123 20.11 -2.76 -1.29
C GLY A 123 19.09 -3.64 -0.56
N LEU A 124 19.17 -4.95 -0.82
CA LEU A 124 18.25 -5.96 -0.30
C LEU A 124 18.84 -6.81 0.82
N ASP A 125 20.17 -6.86 0.93
CA ASP A 125 20.88 -7.70 1.90
C ASP A 125 21.12 -6.91 3.21
N PRO A 126 20.42 -7.24 4.31
CA PRO A 126 20.61 -6.56 5.59
C PRO A 126 21.96 -6.87 6.24
N MET A 127 22.65 -7.93 5.81
CA MET A 127 23.96 -8.32 6.33
C MET A 127 25.12 -7.66 5.60
N ASN A 128 24.85 -7.07 4.44
CA ASN A 128 25.84 -6.43 3.59
C ASN A 128 25.31 -5.09 3.03
N VAL A 129 25.02 -4.16 3.94
CA VAL A 129 24.55 -2.82 3.58
C VAL A 129 25.70 -2.02 2.96
N PRO A 130 25.53 -1.42 1.76
CA PRO A 130 26.58 -0.66 1.09
C PRO A 130 26.91 0.65 1.82
N GLU A 131 28.08 1.23 1.51
CA GLU A 131 28.53 2.50 2.11
C GLU A 131 27.75 3.73 1.63
N ALA A 132 27.16 3.65 0.43
CA ALA A 132 26.31 4.68 -0.17
C ALA A 132 24.99 4.05 -0.66
N PRO A 133 23.88 4.82 -0.72
CA PRO A 133 22.63 4.30 -1.24
C PRO A 133 22.79 3.95 -2.73
N LEU A 134 22.21 2.83 -3.14
CA LEU A 134 22.20 2.36 -4.53
C LEU A 134 21.29 3.23 -5.40
N ASP A 135 20.17 3.68 -4.84
CA ASP A 135 19.23 4.58 -5.50
C ASP A 135 18.74 5.64 -4.52
N VAL A 136 18.54 6.85 -5.04
CA VAL A 136 17.83 7.94 -4.36
C VAL A 136 16.68 8.38 -5.23
N LEU A 137 15.49 8.43 -4.63
CA LEU A 137 14.25 8.83 -5.28
C LEU A 137 13.65 10.04 -4.57
N PHE A 138 13.09 10.95 -5.35
CA PHE A 138 12.28 12.04 -4.84
C PHE A 138 11.00 12.20 -5.64
N GLY A 139 9.91 12.45 -4.93
CA GLY A 139 8.62 12.66 -5.55
C GLY A 139 7.54 13.15 -4.60
N ARG A 140 6.37 13.39 -5.15
CA ARG A 140 5.16 13.78 -4.42
C ARG A 140 4.28 12.55 -4.21
N TRP A 141 3.83 12.33 -2.97
CA TRP A 141 2.86 11.29 -2.67
C TRP A 141 1.52 11.54 -3.38
N VAL A 142 0.96 10.47 -3.95
CA VAL A 142 -0.30 10.51 -4.67
C VAL A 142 -1.38 9.74 -3.90
N ALA A 143 -1.12 8.47 -3.58
CA ALA A 143 -2.10 7.59 -2.93
C ALA A 143 -1.43 6.44 -2.19
N ASP A 144 -2.09 5.97 -1.13
CA ASP A 144 -1.74 4.73 -0.45
C ASP A 144 -2.46 3.53 -1.07
N GLY A 145 -1.83 2.36 -0.98
CA GLY A 145 -2.51 1.10 -1.29
C GLY A 145 -3.54 0.73 -0.23
N ARG A 146 -4.34 -0.31 -0.49
CA ARG A 146 -5.42 -0.76 0.41
C ARG A 146 -5.01 -1.85 1.39
N ARG A 147 -3.86 -1.67 2.04
CA ARG A 147 -3.37 -2.60 3.08
C ARG A 147 -4.25 -2.59 4.33
N ASP A 148 -4.93 -1.49 4.59
CA ASP A 148 -5.97 -1.34 5.63
C ASP A 148 -7.05 -2.44 5.54
N MET A 149 -7.48 -2.80 4.33
CA MET A 149 -8.52 -3.81 4.10
C MET A 149 -8.15 -5.19 4.67
N ILE A 150 -6.85 -5.53 4.68
CA ILE A 150 -6.35 -6.80 5.26
C ILE A 150 -6.69 -6.85 6.76
N ASN A 151 -6.53 -5.73 7.45
CA ASN A 151 -6.84 -5.61 8.88
C ASN A 151 -8.35 -5.53 9.14
N GLU A 152 -9.13 -5.01 8.21
CA GLU A 152 -10.60 -4.94 8.33
C GLU A 152 -11.22 -6.33 8.30
N ILE A 153 -10.80 -7.21 7.39
CA ILE A 153 -11.35 -8.58 7.27
C ILE A 153 -10.55 -9.65 8.04
N SER A 154 -9.67 -9.19 8.94
CA SER A 154 -8.77 -10.05 9.71
C SER A 154 -9.52 -11.15 10.46
N LEU A 155 -8.97 -12.36 10.48
CA LEU A 155 -9.50 -13.50 11.24
C LEU A 155 -9.70 -13.19 12.73
N LYS A 156 -8.93 -12.24 13.29
CA LYS A 156 -9.07 -11.81 14.68
C LYS A 156 -10.42 -11.13 14.96
N LYS A 157 -10.98 -10.44 13.97
CA LYS A 157 -12.24 -9.68 14.07
C LYS A 157 -13.47 -10.51 13.69
N ARG A 158 -13.28 -11.65 13.02
CA ARG A 158 -14.37 -12.53 12.59
C ARG A 158 -15.06 -13.20 13.77
N LYS A 159 -16.39 -13.29 13.71
CA LYS A 159 -17.15 -14.01 14.72
C LYS A 159 -16.93 -15.52 14.58
N PHE A 160 -17.07 -16.03 13.35
CA PHE A 160 -16.85 -17.42 13.01
C PHE A 160 -15.50 -17.63 12.31
N ILE A 161 -14.70 -18.55 12.86
CA ILE A 161 -13.48 -19.05 12.21
C ILE A 161 -13.48 -20.59 12.21
N GLY A 162 -12.85 -21.16 11.19
CA GLY A 162 -12.57 -22.59 11.06
C GLY A 162 -11.06 -22.86 11.05
N ASN A 163 -10.69 -24.14 11.15
CA ASN A 163 -9.29 -24.58 11.21
C ASN A 163 -8.49 -24.24 9.93
N THR A 164 -9.15 -24.21 8.78
CA THR A 164 -8.57 -23.98 7.45
C THR A 164 -9.03 -22.65 6.85
N SER A 165 -8.88 -21.57 7.60
CA SER A 165 -9.25 -20.23 7.12
C SER A 165 -8.15 -19.66 6.21
N MET A 166 -8.51 -19.23 4.99
CA MET A 166 -7.59 -18.54 4.09
C MET A 166 -7.14 -17.20 4.70
N ASP A 167 -5.88 -16.85 4.46
CA ASP A 167 -5.31 -15.56 4.84
C ASP A 167 -6.10 -14.37 4.22
N PRO A 168 -6.38 -13.30 5.00
CA PRO A 168 -7.04 -12.09 4.51
C PRO A 168 -6.43 -11.45 3.25
N GLN A 169 -5.11 -11.32 3.17
CA GLN A 169 -4.45 -10.69 2.03
C GLN A 169 -4.60 -11.55 0.77
N LEU A 170 -4.37 -12.86 0.90
CA LEU A 170 -4.58 -13.79 -0.21
C LEU A 170 -6.04 -13.79 -0.69
N SER A 171 -6.99 -13.75 0.23
CA SER A 171 -8.42 -13.71 -0.10
C SER A 171 -8.79 -12.46 -0.91
N LEU A 172 -8.28 -11.29 -0.52
CA LEU A 172 -8.47 -10.04 -1.27
C LEU A 172 -7.79 -10.09 -2.65
N LEU A 173 -6.59 -10.68 -2.74
CA LEU A 173 -5.88 -10.85 -4.01
C LEU A 173 -6.67 -11.76 -4.97
N MET A 174 -7.25 -12.85 -4.47
CA MET A 174 -8.10 -13.74 -5.27
C MET A 174 -9.37 -13.03 -5.74
N ALA A 175 -10.02 -12.24 -4.88
CA ALA A 175 -11.17 -11.43 -5.28
C ALA A 175 -10.80 -10.38 -6.35
N ASN A 176 -9.59 -9.81 -6.29
CA ASN A 176 -9.08 -8.96 -7.37
C ASN A 176 -8.81 -9.73 -8.66
N GLN A 177 -8.25 -10.95 -8.60
CA GLN A 177 -8.03 -11.79 -9.78
C GLN A 177 -9.35 -12.20 -10.43
N GLY A 178 -10.38 -12.45 -9.63
CA GLY A 178 -11.76 -12.64 -10.08
C GLY A 178 -12.45 -11.37 -10.57
N LEU A 179 -11.76 -10.22 -10.54
CA LEU A 179 -12.26 -8.90 -10.94
C LEU A 179 -13.56 -8.50 -10.23
N VAL A 180 -13.74 -8.96 -8.98
CA VAL A 180 -14.99 -8.78 -8.21
C VAL A 180 -15.29 -7.30 -8.00
N ARG A 181 -16.52 -6.91 -8.37
CA ARG A 181 -17.08 -5.57 -8.28
C ARG A 181 -18.38 -5.59 -7.49
N GLN A 182 -18.82 -4.38 -7.12
CA GLN A 182 -20.10 -4.19 -6.48
C GLN A 182 -21.24 -4.72 -7.37
N GLY A 183 -22.12 -5.53 -6.77
CA GLY A 183 -23.25 -6.13 -7.46
C GLY A 183 -22.94 -7.44 -8.20
N ASP A 184 -21.68 -7.87 -8.25
CA ASP A 184 -21.34 -9.19 -8.81
C ASP A 184 -21.93 -10.31 -7.96
N LEU A 185 -22.20 -11.46 -8.58
CA LEU A 185 -22.56 -12.69 -7.90
C LEU A 185 -21.34 -13.61 -7.83
N VAL A 186 -20.85 -13.89 -6.63
CA VAL A 186 -19.66 -14.73 -6.41
C VAL A 186 -20.08 -16.03 -5.73
N LEU A 187 -19.77 -17.15 -6.37
CA LEU A 187 -19.98 -18.49 -5.83
C LEU A 187 -18.62 -19.09 -5.41
N ASP A 188 -18.52 -19.49 -4.14
CA ASP A 188 -17.44 -20.35 -3.66
C ASP A 188 -18.00 -21.76 -3.38
N PRO A 189 -17.73 -22.75 -4.26
CA PRO A 189 -18.27 -24.09 -4.11
C PRO A 189 -17.63 -24.91 -2.98
N PHE A 190 -16.58 -24.38 -2.34
CA PHE A 190 -15.86 -24.98 -1.21
C PHE A 190 -15.60 -23.92 -0.12
N VAL A 191 -16.67 -23.30 0.35
CA VAL A 191 -16.62 -22.07 1.15
C VAL A 191 -15.86 -22.22 2.47
N GLY A 192 -15.87 -23.40 3.08
CA GLY A 192 -15.30 -23.63 4.41
C GLY A 192 -15.76 -22.58 5.41
N SER A 193 -14.82 -21.77 5.93
CA SER A 193 -15.11 -20.70 6.89
C SER A 193 -15.50 -19.35 6.27
N GLY A 194 -15.58 -19.27 4.93
CA GLY A 194 -16.05 -18.09 4.20
C GLY A 194 -14.99 -17.03 3.90
N SER A 195 -13.69 -17.32 4.01
CA SER A 195 -12.65 -16.30 3.78
C SER A 195 -12.73 -15.60 2.42
N LEU A 196 -12.96 -16.35 1.34
CA LEU A 196 -13.07 -15.77 -0.01
C LEU A 196 -14.35 -14.96 -0.17
N LEU A 197 -15.46 -15.44 0.41
CA LEU A 197 -16.74 -14.71 0.39
C LEU A 197 -16.67 -13.42 1.18
N VAL A 198 -16.04 -13.40 2.36
CA VAL A 198 -15.85 -12.16 3.13
C VAL A 198 -15.05 -11.14 2.31
N ALA A 199 -14.01 -11.57 1.59
CA ALA A 199 -13.24 -10.69 0.71
C ALA A 199 -14.06 -10.18 -0.49
N ALA A 200 -14.86 -11.03 -1.12
CA ALA A 200 -15.75 -10.65 -2.22
C ALA A 200 -16.86 -9.68 -1.75
N ALA A 201 -17.52 -9.98 -0.64
CA ALA A 201 -18.52 -9.13 -0.01
C ALA A 201 -17.94 -7.77 0.39
N LYS A 202 -16.67 -7.72 0.80
CA LYS A 202 -15.96 -6.46 1.09
C LYS A 202 -15.84 -5.56 -0.15
N PHE A 203 -15.84 -6.12 -1.35
CA PHE A 203 -15.93 -5.38 -2.62
C PHE A 203 -17.38 -5.11 -3.07
N GLY A 204 -18.38 -5.45 -2.26
CA GLY A 204 -19.79 -5.20 -2.52
C GLY A 204 -20.49 -6.27 -3.36
N ALA A 205 -19.90 -7.46 -3.50
CA ALA A 205 -20.53 -8.56 -4.21
C ALA A 205 -21.58 -9.29 -3.36
N TYR A 206 -22.57 -9.86 -4.02
CA TYR A 206 -23.47 -10.87 -3.45
C TYR A 206 -22.75 -12.22 -3.47
N VAL A 207 -22.73 -12.89 -2.33
CA VAL A 207 -21.94 -14.10 -2.13
C VAL A 207 -22.80 -15.31 -1.86
N LEU A 208 -22.47 -16.43 -2.50
CA LEU A 208 -23.02 -17.75 -2.20
C LEU A 208 -21.88 -18.71 -1.90
N GLY A 209 -22.06 -19.54 -0.90
CA GLY A 209 -21.12 -20.57 -0.53
C GLY A 209 -21.80 -21.93 -0.44
N SER A 210 -21.14 -22.96 -0.94
CA SER A 210 -21.48 -24.34 -0.62
C SER A 210 -20.28 -25.06 -0.03
N ASP A 211 -20.54 -26.04 0.81
CA ASP A 211 -19.53 -26.99 1.29
C ASP A 211 -20.21 -28.32 1.55
N ILE A 212 -19.43 -29.41 1.52
CA ILE A 212 -19.94 -30.73 1.88
C ILE A 212 -20.12 -30.87 3.40
N ASP A 213 -19.34 -30.11 4.20
CA ASP A 213 -19.45 -30.13 5.65
C ASP A 213 -20.57 -29.21 6.16
N TYR A 214 -21.73 -29.82 6.36
CA TYR A 214 -22.90 -29.20 6.99
C TYR A 214 -22.57 -28.52 8.33
N MET A 215 -21.69 -29.13 9.15
CA MET A 215 -21.37 -28.60 10.48
C MET A 215 -20.56 -27.32 10.39
N THR A 216 -19.65 -27.21 9.41
CA THR A 216 -18.85 -26.00 9.19
C THR A 216 -19.70 -24.86 8.62
N VAL A 217 -20.49 -25.11 7.57
CA VAL A 217 -21.32 -24.07 6.92
C VAL A 217 -22.33 -23.46 7.89
N HIS A 218 -22.92 -24.28 8.75
CA HIS A 218 -23.91 -23.83 9.73
C HIS A 218 -23.32 -23.43 11.09
N GLY A 219 -21.99 -23.33 11.22
CA GLY A 219 -21.35 -22.91 12.47
C GLY A 219 -21.61 -23.86 13.64
N LYS A 220 -21.88 -25.14 13.39
CA LYS A 220 -22.16 -26.18 14.41
C LYS A 220 -20.93 -27.00 14.79
N SER A 221 -19.80 -26.79 14.12
CA SER A 221 -18.53 -27.43 14.45
C SER A 221 -17.99 -26.98 15.82
N LYS A 222 -17.05 -27.74 16.40
CA LYS A 222 -16.39 -27.30 17.64
C LYS A 222 -15.69 -25.95 17.43
N PRO A 223 -15.69 -25.04 18.43
CA PRO A 223 -14.95 -23.79 18.34
C PRO A 223 -13.46 -24.03 18.08
N THR A 224 -12.87 -23.21 17.21
CA THR A 224 -11.43 -23.24 16.91
C THR A 224 -10.62 -22.32 17.84
N ARG A 225 -11.26 -21.33 18.47
CA ARG A 225 -10.57 -20.36 19.33
C ARG A 225 -10.11 -21.01 20.64
N VAL A 226 -8.88 -20.71 21.03
CA VAL A 226 -8.32 -21.12 22.32
C VAL A 226 -9.20 -20.58 23.44
N ASN A 227 -9.57 -21.45 24.38
CA ASN A 227 -10.46 -21.17 25.52
C ASN A 227 -11.96 -21.02 25.22
N GLN A 228 -12.40 -21.26 23.99
CA GLN A 228 -13.83 -21.28 23.66
C GLN A 228 -14.36 -22.72 23.69
N LYS A 229 -15.24 -23.05 24.64
CA LYS A 229 -15.83 -24.40 24.77
C LYS A 229 -17.09 -24.59 23.94
N VAL A 230 -17.86 -23.52 23.74
CA VAL A 230 -19.14 -23.51 23.02
C VAL A 230 -19.20 -22.29 22.12
N ARG A 231 -19.80 -22.43 20.93
CA ARG A 231 -20.03 -21.32 20.01
C ARG A 231 -21.20 -20.45 20.46
N GLU A 232 -21.17 -19.17 20.12
CA GLU A 232 -22.33 -18.29 20.34
C GLU A 232 -23.45 -18.64 19.34
N ALA A 233 -24.70 -18.33 19.68
CA ALA A 233 -25.86 -18.73 18.86
C ALA A 233 -25.87 -18.10 17.45
N ASP A 234 -25.26 -16.93 17.31
CA ASP A 234 -25.11 -16.18 16.06
C ASP A 234 -23.70 -16.31 15.46
N GLU A 235 -22.87 -17.22 15.96
CA GLU A 235 -21.52 -17.48 15.43
C GLU A 235 -21.58 -18.33 14.14
N ASN A 236 -21.70 -17.65 13.00
CA ASN A 236 -21.76 -18.28 11.68
C ASN A 236 -21.04 -17.41 10.62
N ILE A 237 -20.93 -17.94 9.39
CA ILE A 237 -20.26 -17.25 8.28
C ILE A 237 -20.94 -15.91 7.96
N TYR A 238 -22.26 -15.82 8.07
CA TYR A 238 -23.02 -14.59 7.79
C TYR A 238 -22.73 -13.47 8.79
N ALA A 239 -22.35 -13.81 10.03
CA ALA A 239 -21.98 -12.83 11.06
C ALA A 239 -20.55 -12.29 10.93
N ASN A 240 -19.76 -12.77 9.95
CA ASN A 240 -18.42 -12.27 9.64
C ASN A 240 -18.45 -11.04 8.73
#